data_AF-A0A202DE79-F1
#
_entry.id   AF-A0A202DE79-F1
#
_cell.length_a   1.000
_cell.length_b   1.000
_cell.length_c   1.000
_cell.angle_alpha   90.00
_cell.angle_beta   90.00
_cell.angle_gamma   90.00
#
_symmetry.space_group_name_H-M   'P 1'
#
loop_
_entity.id
_entity.type
_entity.pdbx_description
1 polymer ?
#
loop_
_entity_poly.entity_id
_entity_poly.type
_entity_poly.pdbx_seq_one_letter_code
_entity_poly.pdbx_strand_id
1 'polypeptide(L)'
;MKNFVDVNLGERSYRIILANSFQIDPNVFGGTGTSVLVVTDSNVDPLYGDAFEEQLVSAGLKPARLVVPAGEKSKDFECLNKVYAKALECGLDRGSSMVALGGGVVGDLTGFAAATYLRGIRFVQVPNTLLAMVDSSVGGKTGVNLKQGKNLVGSFYQPAGVLINLKTLDTLSEEEYACGLAEVVKYGVIYDADLFAGLEEGTERLLERNNEMLAKIVSRCCKIKAEVVGEDEKEAGLRAILNFGHTLGHALENLSGYG
;
A
#
# COMPACT_ATOMS: atom_id res chain seq x y z
N MET A 1 -21.76 -1.46 -7.33
CA MET A 1 -20.80 -2.33 -6.62
C MET A 1 -20.48 -1.65 -5.29
N LYS A 2 -20.21 -2.36 -4.20
CA LYS A 2 -19.73 -1.69 -2.97
C LYS A 2 -18.33 -1.13 -3.25
N ASN A 3 -18.09 0.12 -2.90
CA ASN A 3 -16.79 0.81 -3.09
C ASN A 3 -15.78 0.46 -2.00
N PHE A 4 -15.91 -0.71 -1.37
CA PHE A 4 -15.00 -1.14 -0.31
C PHE A 4 -14.89 -2.67 -0.21
N VAL A 5 -13.79 -3.12 0.39
CA VAL A 5 -13.50 -4.51 0.77
C VAL A 5 -13.19 -4.53 2.27
N ASP A 6 -13.87 -5.40 3.01
CA ASP A 6 -13.59 -5.62 4.43
C ASP A 6 -12.47 -6.68 4.58
N VAL A 7 -11.46 -6.38 5.39
CA VAL A 7 -10.40 -7.32 5.78
C VAL A 7 -10.68 -7.75 7.22
N ASN A 8 -11.09 -9.01 7.40
CA ASN A 8 -11.56 -9.51 8.70
C ASN A 8 -10.40 -10.13 9.50
N LEU A 9 -9.93 -9.41 10.52
CA LEU A 9 -8.80 -9.81 11.38
C LEU A 9 -9.10 -9.61 12.88
N GLY A 10 -10.38 -9.76 13.26
CA GLY A 10 -10.86 -9.52 14.62
C GLY A 10 -10.77 -8.03 14.99
N GLU A 11 -10.14 -7.71 16.11
CA GLU A 11 -9.93 -6.31 16.56
C GLU A 11 -9.07 -5.47 15.60
N ARG A 12 -8.34 -6.13 14.68
CA ARG A 12 -7.47 -5.47 13.68
C ARG A 12 -8.14 -5.39 12.31
N SER A 13 -9.45 -5.59 12.23
CA SER A 13 -10.19 -5.50 10.97
C SER A 13 -10.17 -4.07 10.44
N TYR A 14 -10.05 -3.93 9.14
CA TYR A 14 -10.01 -2.64 8.47
C TYR A 14 -10.71 -2.70 7.11
N ARG A 15 -10.95 -1.53 6.51
CA ARG A 15 -11.55 -1.41 5.19
C ARG A 15 -10.54 -0.92 4.18
N ILE A 16 -10.64 -1.48 2.98
CA ILE A 16 -10.03 -0.95 1.76
C ILE A 16 -11.14 -0.19 1.04
N ILE A 17 -10.99 1.11 0.86
CA ILE A 17 -11.94 1.97 0.16
C ILE A 17 -11.39 2.22 -1.24
N LEU A 18 -12.23 2.01 -2.27
CA LEU A 18 -11.86 2.19 -3.67
C LEU A 18 -12.72 3.30 -4.28
N ALA A 19 -12.06 4.34 -4.79
CA ALA A 19 -12.73 5.47 -5.41
C ALA A 19 -11.84 6.12 -6.49
N ASN A 20 -12.38 7.16 -7.13
CA ASN A 20 -11.64 8.04 -8.05
C ASN A 20 -11.17 9.33 -7.36
N SER A 21 -11.10 9.30 -6.03
CA SER A 21 -10.58 10.34 -5.14
C SER A 21 -10.14 9.70 -3.82
N PHE A 22 -9.45 10.44 -2.93
CA PHE A 22 -8.92 9.86 -1.68
C PHE A 22 -9.98 9.57 -0.61
N GLN A 23 -11.20 10.14 -0.71
CA GLN A 23 -12.34 9.90 0.20
C GLN A 23 -11.96 9.86 1.70
N ILE A 24 -11.44 10.98 2.22
CA ILE A 24 -10.98 11.07 3.60
C ILE A 24 -12.15 10.96 4.59
N ASP A 25 -12.17 9.89 5.38
CA ASP A 25 -12.95 9.78 6.62
C ASP A 25 -12.01 10.01 7.82
N PRO A 26 -12.17 11.10 8.59
CA PRO A 26 -11.27 11.41 9.71
C PRO A 26 -11.24 10.30 10.77
N ASN A 27 -12.28 9.46 10.89
CA ASN A 27 -12.31 8.37 11.87
C ASN A 27 -11.24 7.30 11.56
N VAL A 28 -10.91 7.09 10.29
CA VAL A 28 -9.81 6.19 9.87
C VAL A 28 -8.46 6.68 10.40
N PHE A 29 -8.33 7.98 10.69
CA PHE A 29 -7.12 8.61 11.22
C PHE A 29 -7.20 8.87 12.73
N GLY A 30 -8.27 8.48 13.42
CA GLY A 30 -8.46 8.71 14.86
C GLY A 30 -9.40 9.85 15.24
N GLY A 31 -10.07 10.47 14.26
CA GLY A 31 -11.03 11.55 14.45
C GLY A 31 -10.47 12.93 14.15
N THR A 32 -11.34 13.93 14.18
CA THR A 32 -10.99 15.34 13.92
C THR A 32 -10.00 15.86 14.96
N GLY A 33 -9.05 16.69 14.53
CA GLY A 33 -8.02 17.29 15.36
C GLY A 33 -6.76 16.45 15.51
N THR A 34 -6.76 15.22 14.98
CA THR A 34 -5.63 14.29 15.02
C THR A 34 -4.45 14.81 14.20
N SER A 35 -3.25 14.76 14.77
CA SER A 35 -1.99 15.01 14.07
C SER A 35 -1.67 13.83 13.14
N VAL A 36 -1.33 14.15 11.89
CA VAL A 36 -1.08 13.17 10.84
C VAL A 36 0.27 13.44 10.20
N LEU A 37 1.18 12.47 10.21
CA LEU A 37 2.40 12.55 9.40
C LEU A 37 2.20 11.81 8.09
N VAL A 38 2.14 12.55 6.99
CA VAL A 38 2.13 12.01 5.63
C VAL A 38 3.56 11.77 5.19
N VAL A 39 3.90 10.52 4.89
CA VAL A 39 5.17 10.14 4.30
C VAL A 39 4.91 9.79 2.83
N THR A 40 5.66 10.43 1.94
CA THR A 40 5.57 10.26 0.48
C THR A 40 6.97 10.29 -0.12
N ASP A 41 7.12 9.90 -1.39
CA ASP A 41 8.38 10.00 -2.10
C ASP A 41 8.46 11.20 -3.05
N SER A 42 9.67 11.47 -3.55
CA SER A 42 9.97 12.60 -4.43
C SER A 42 9.27 12.57 -5.79
N ASN A 43 8.75 11.43 -6.25
CA ASN A 43 7.98 11.32 -7.48
C ASN A 43 6.49 11.58 -7.23
N VAL A 44 5.97 11.09 -6.09
CA VAL A 44 4.55 11.17 -5.72
C VAL A 44 4.18 12.52 -5.12
N ASP A 45 5.08 13.14 -4.35
CA ASP A 45 4.87 14.44 -3.71
C ASP A 45 4.37 15.55 -4.65
N PRO A 46 5.05 15.86 -5.78
CA PRO A 46 4.62 16.95 -6.66
C PRO A 46 3.29 16.68 -7.37
N LEU A 47 2.81 15.43 -7.40
CA LEU A 47 1.57 15.05 -8.08
C LEU A 47 0.37 15.10 -7.13
N TYR A 48 0.55 14.66 -5.89
CA TYR A 48 -0.56 14.39 -4.98
C TYR A 48 -0.40 14.96 -3.57
N GLY A 49 0.80 15.38 -3.17
CA GLY A 49 1.10 15.81 -1.80
C GLY A 49 0.19 16.94 -1.33
N ASP A 50 0.18 18.06 -2.07
CA ASP A 50 -0.61 19.25 -1.72
C ASP A 50 -2.11 18.96 -1.71
N ALA A 51 -2.63 18.33 -2.78
CA ALA A 51 -4.04 18.00 -2.90
C ALA A 51 -4.53 17.00 -1.83
N PHE A 52 -3.66 16.10 -1.38
CA PHE A 52 -3.97 15.16 -0.29
C PHE A 52 -3.97 15.86 1.07
N GLU A 53 -2.98 16.71 1.34
CA GLU A 53 -2.93 17.49 2.58
C GLU A 53 -4.12 18.45 2.72
N GLU A 54 -4.51 19.14 1.65
CA GLU A 54 -5.71 20.00 1.64
C GLU A 54 -6.98 19.23 1.99
N GLN A 55 -7.11 17.98 1.52
CA GLN A 55 -8.24 17.11 1.87
C GLN A 55 -8.19 16.66 3.34
N LEU A 56 -7.00 16.36 3.88
CA LEU A 56 -6.84 16.05 5.30
C LEU A 56 -7.22 17.27 6.17
N VAL A 57 -6.76 18.47 5.83
CA VAL A 57 -7.15 19.72 6.52
C VAL A 57 -8.66 19.94 6.44
N SER A 58 -9.25 19.76 5.26
CA SER A 58 -10.70 19.91 5.05
C SER A 58 -11.53 18.90 5.86
N ALA A 59 -10.98 17.71 6.12
CA ALA A 59 -11.56 16.70 7.01
C ALA A 59 -11.32 16.99 8.51
N GLY A 60 -10.67 18.11 8.85
CA GLY A 60 -10.41 18.54 10.22
C GLY A 60 -9.18 17.88 10.86
N LEU A 61 -8.28 17.28 10.07
CA LEU A 61 -7.01 16.71 10.55
C LEU A 61 -5.89 17.76 10.54
N LYS A 62 -4.77 17.46 11.19
CA LYS A 62 -3.58 18.33 11.25
C LYS A 62 -2.40 17.64 10.55
N PRO A 63 -2.32 17.70 9.21
CA PRO A 63 -1.24 17.04 8.47
C PRO A 63 0.09 17.78 8.60
N ALA A 64 1.16 17.01 8.53
CA ALA A 64 2.51 17.44 8.19
C ALA A 64 3.10 16.44 7.19
N ARG A 65 4.00 16.91 6.32
CA ARG A 65 4.63 16.07 5.29
C ARG A 65 6.09 15.74 5.57
N LEU A 66 6.49 14.54 5.18
CA LEU A 66 7.87 14.14 4.96
C LEU A 66 8.01 13.56 3.56
N VAL A 67 8.92 14.13 2.77
CA VAL A 67 9.29 13.60 1.45
C VAL A 67 10.58 12.82 1.58
N VAL A 68 10.57 11.55 1.19
CA VAL A 68 11.76 10.69 1.09
C VAL A 68 12.20 10.54 -0.37
N PRO A 69 13.45 10.14 -0.65
CA PRO A 69 13.86 9.83 -2.02
C PRO A 69 13.01 8.69 -2.61
N ALA A 70 12.63 8.80 -3.88
CA ALA A 70 11.98 7.69 -4.59
C ALA A 70 12.91 6.50 -4.83
N GLY A 71 12.31 5.31 -4.89
CA GLY A 71 12.99 4.05 -5.22
C GLY A 71 13.40 3.21 -4.00
N GLU A 72 13.68 1.93 -4.24
CA GLU A 72 13.89 0.91 -3.20
C GLU A 72 15.04 1.22 -2.22
N LYS A 73 15.99 2.07 -2.61
CA LYS A 73 17.11 2.49 -1.75
C LYS A 73 16.67 3.33 -0.56
N SER A 74 15.52 4.01 -0.62
CA SER A 74 14.99 4.75 0.53
C SER A 74 14.34 3.83 1.57
N LYS A 75 14.18 2.53 1.28
CA LYS A 75 13.69 1.55 2.22
C LYS A 75 14.80 1.06 3.16
N ASP A 76 15.39 1.98 3.92
CA ASP A 76 16.52 1.71 4.80
C ASP A 76 16.36 2.34 6.19
N PHE A 77 17.30 2.06 7.09
CA PHE A 77 17.30 2.60 8.45
C PHE A 77 17.58 4.10 8.51
N GLU A 78 18.22 4.68 7.49
CA GLU A 78 18.49 6.13 7.46
C GLU A 78 17.19 6.90 7.22
N CYS A 79 16.42 6.49 6.21
CA CYS A 79 15.11 7.07 5.94
C CYS A 79 14.12 6.77 7.06
N LEU A 80 14.17 5.57 7.66
CA LEU A 80 13.36 5.25 8.84
C LEU A 80 13.62 6.23 10.00
N ASN A 81 14.89 6.58 10.24
CA ASN A 81 15.24 7.56 11.25
C ASN A 81 14.74 8.97 10.91
N LYS A 82 14.70 9.36 9.62
CA LYS A 82 14.09 10.62 9.18
C LYS A 82 12.59 10.66 9.48
N VAL A 83 11.88 9.54 9.29
CA VAL A 83 10.45 9.42 9.66
C VAL A 83 10.26 9.65 11.16
N TYR A 84 11.07 9.04 12.03
CA TYR A 84 10.98 9.25 13.47
C TYR A 84 11.30 10.69 13.89
N ALA A 85 12.36 11.27 13.31
CA ALA A 85 12.75 12.63 13.60
C ALA A 85 11.63 13.61 13.25
N LYS A 86 11.01 13.44 12.07
CA LYS A 86 9.88 14.28 11.67
C LYS A 86 8.65 14.07 12.55
N ALA A 87 8.37 12.83 12.93
CA ALA A 87 7.27 12.53 13.85
C ALA A 87 7.43 13.23 15.20
N LEU A 88 8.65 13.23 15.77
CA LEU A 88 8.96 13.95 17.01
C LEU A 88 8.88 15.47 16.85
N GLU A 89 9.42 16.01 15.76
CA GLU A 89 9.35 17.44 15.43
C GLU A 89 7.90 17.93 15.36
N CYS A 90 7.01 17.14 14.77
CA CYS A 90 5.59 17.44 14.64
C CYS A 90 4.77 17.10 15.91
N GLY A 91 5.41 16.60 16.97
CA GLY A 91 4.75 16.29 18.23
C GLY A 91 3.75 15.13 18.15
N LEU A 92 4.00 14.13 17.29
CA LEU A 92 3.16 12.94 17.22
C LEU A 92 3.17 12.18 18.55
N ASP A 93 1.99 11.79 19.00
CA ASP A 93 1.76 10.99 20.19
C ASP A 93 1.07 9.67 19.85
N ARG A 94 0.61 8.91 20.86
CA ARG A 94 -0.06 7.62 20.65
C ARG A 94 -1.46 7.75 20.01
N GLY A 95 -2.07 8.94 20.04
CA GLY A 95 -3.35 9.21 19.39
C GLY A 95 -3.22 9.61 17.93
N SER A 96 -2.00 9.99 17.53
CA SER A 96 -1.64 10.44 16.18
C SER A 96 -1.61 9.31 15.15
N SER A 97 -1.52 9.69 13.87
CA SER A 97 -1.48 8.75 12.75
C SER A 97 -0.31 9.00 11.80
N MET A 98 0.24 7.94 11.22
CA MET A 98 1.13 8.00 10.06
C MET A 98 0.39 7.54 8.81
N VAL A 99 0.72 8.14 7.67
CA VAL A 99 0.09 7.84 6.37
C VAL A 99 1.16 7.58 5.34
N ALA A 100 1.06 6.45 4.64
CA ALA A 100 1.89 6.16 3.47
C ALA A 100 1.16 6.59 2.20
N LEU A 101 1.54 7.73 1.62
CA LEU A 101 1.09 8.15 0.29
C LEU A 101 2.17 7.75 -0.73
N GLY A 102 1.98 6.65 -1.44
CA GLY A 102 2.99 6.16 -2.39
C GLY A 102 2.90 4.67 -2.71
N GLY A 103 3.95 4.15 -3.34
CA GLY A 103 4.03 2.73 -3.71
C GLY A 103 4.39 1.82 -2.54
N GLY A 104 4.72 0.56 -2.85
CA GLY A 104 5.08 -0.45 -1.84
C GLY A 104 6.27 -0.04 -0.97
N VAL A 105 7.24 0.68 -1.53
CA VAL A 105 8.42 1.20 -0.80
C VAL A 105 8.01 2.13 0.36
N VAL A 106 7.19 3.13 0.05
CA VAL A 106 6.68 4.09 1.05
C VAL A 106 5.75 3.40 2.04
N GLY A 107 4.92 2.47 1.56
CA GLY A 107 4.05 1.63 2.38
C GLY A 107 4.80 0.84 3.44
N ASP A 108 5.81 0.08 3.03
CA ASP A 108 6.65 -0.73 3.93
C ASP A 108 7.40 0.13 4.95
N LEU A 109 8.07 1.19 4.49
CA LEU A 109 8.87 2.08 5.33
C LEU A 109 8.00 2.75 6.40
N THR A 110 6.88 3.34 5.99
CA THR A 110 5.99 4.08 6.88
C THR A 110 5.23 3.13 7.80
N GLY A 111 4.81 1.98 7.30
CA GLY A 111 4.15 0.96 8.12
C GLY A 111 5.08 0.44 9.21
N PHE A 112 6.36 0.22 8.91
CA PHE A 112 7.34 -0.21 9.91
C PHE A 112 7.66 0.90 10.91
N ALA A 113 7.74 2.14 10.44
CA ALA A 113 7.87 3.31 11.31
C ALA A 113 6.69 3.40 12.29
N ALA A 114 5.45 3.27 11.81
CA ALA A 114 4.26 3.31 12.63
C ALA A 114 4.19 2.15 13.63
N ALA A 115 4.63 0.95 13.23
CA ALA A 115 4.66 -0.24 14.08
C ALA A 115 5.59 -0.09 15.29
N THR A 116 6.67 0.69 15.16
CA THR A 116 7.76 0.75 16.14
C THR A 116 7.82 2.09 16.88
N TYR A 117 7.36 3.18 16.26
CA TYR A 117 7.24 4.49 16.89
C TYR A 117 6.26 4.42 18.06
N LEU A 118 6.70 4.85 19.26
CA LEU A 118 5.94 4.74 20.51
C LEU A 118 5.37 3.33 20.81
N ARG A 119 5.99 2.28 20.23
CA ARG A 119 5.55 0.88 20.26
C ARG A 119 4.22 0.62 19.53
N GLY A 120 3.93 1.40 18.49
CA GLY A 120 2.74 1.27 17.67
C GLY A 120 1.85 2.51 17.76
N ILE A 121 1.64 3.16 16.63
CA ILE A 121 0.62 4.19 16.43
C ILE A 121 -0.20 3.89 15.17
N ARG A 122 -1.34 4.56 15.03
CA ARG A 122 -2.24 4.31 13.90
C ARG A 122 -1.56 4.57 12.55
N PHE A 123 -1.83 3.69 11.59
CA PHE A 123 -1.26 3.73 10.25
C PHE A 123 -2.34 3.62 9.18
N VAL A 124 -2.26 4.42 8.12
CA VAL A 124 -3.17 4.37 6.97
C VAL A 124 -2.35 4.25 5.69
N GLN A 125 -2.78 3.38 4.77
CA GLN A 125 -2.16 3.27 3.45
C GLN A 125 -2.95 4.02 2.39
N VAL A 126 -2.24 4.70 1.49
CA VAL A 126 -2.79 5.37 0.32
C VAL A 126 -1.94 4.97 -0.90
N PRO A 127 -2.09 3.71 -1.37
CA PRO A 127 -1.26 3.17 -2.43
C PRO A 127 -1.52 3.88 -3.75
N ASN A 128 -0.46 4.26 -4.48
CA ASN A 128 -0.58 4.95 -5.77
C ASN A 128 -0.12 4.11 -6.99
N THR A 129 0.45 2.92 -6.76
CA THR A 129 0.84 1.98 -7.82
C THR A 129 -0.14 0.80 -7.87
N LEU A 130 -0.33 0.20 -9.05
CA LEU A 130 -1.22 -0.95 -9.20
C LEU A 130 -0.74 -2.12 -8.31
N LEU A 131 0.57 -2.37 -8.29
CA LEU A 131 1.20 -3.38 -7.43
C LEU A 131 0.85 -3.18 -5.95
N ALA A 132 1.00 -1.95 -5.44
CA ALA A 132 0.68 -1.65 -4.05
C ALA A 132 -0.82 -1.78 -3.76
N MET A 133 -1.68 -1.36 -4.69
CA MET A 133 -3.14 -1.47 -4.56
C MET A 133 -3.62 -2.91 -4.44
N VAL A 134 -3.10 -3.83 -5.26
CA VAL A 134 -3.59 -5.22 -5.33
C VAL A 134 -2.84 -6.17 -4.41
N ASP A 135 -1.61 -5.83 -4.02
CA ASP A 135 -0.75 -6.70 -3.25
C ASP A 135 -0.23 -6.01 -1.99
N SER A 136 0.76 -5.11 -2.08
CA SER A 136 1.55 -4.69 -0.91
C SER A 136 0.75 -4.00 0.21
N SER A 137 -0.42 -3.42 -0.11
CA SER A 137 -1.26 -2.74 0.88
C SER A 137 -2.16 -3.63 1.73
N VAL A 138 -2.19 -4.94 1.45
CA VAL A 138 -2.98 -5.92 2.20
C VAL A 138 -2.07 -7.01 2.74
N GLY A 139 -2.26 -7.40 4.00
CA GLY A 139 -1.50 -8.49 4.63
C GLY A 139 -0.48 -8.06 5.69
N GLY A 140 -0.38 -6.76 5.98
CA GLY A 140 0.33 -6.20 7.14
C GLY A 140 1.85 -6.36 7.16
N LYS A 141 2.47 -6.86 6.07
CA LYS A 141 3.92 -6.89 5.98
C LYS A 141 4.45 -5.46 5.84
N THR A 142 5.42 -5.11 6.67
CA THR A 142 6.10 -3.82 6.67
C THR A 142 7.56 -4.05 6.99
N GLY A 143 8.48 -3.22 6.49
CA GLY A 143 9.89 -3.39 6.82
C GLY A 143 10.86 -2.48 6.11
N VAL A 144 12.14 -2.71 6.39
CA VAL A 144 13.27 -2.05 5.75
C VAL A 144 14.31 -3.07 5.28
N ASN A 145 15.08 -2.68 4.27
CA ASN A 145 16.15 -3.48 3.73
C ASN A 145 17.41 -3.39 4.59
N LEU A 146 18.14 -4.49 4.64
CA LEU A 146 19.51 -4.54 5.15
C LEU A 146 20.47 -4.63 3.97
N LYS A 147 21.75 -4.31 4.21
CA LYS A 147 22.81 -4.56 3.22
C LYS A 147 22.89 -6.04 2.80
N GLN A 148 22.47 -6.94 3.69
CA GLN A 148 22.48 -8.39 3.50
C GLN A 148 21.28 -8.90 2.70
N GLY A 149 20.22 -8.12 2.55
CA GLY A 149 19.02 -8.56 1.81
C GLY A 149 17.79 -7.69 2.05
N LYS A 150 16.85 -7.79 1.11
CA LYS A 150 15.58 -7.07 1.15
C LYS A 150 14.62 -7.68 2.17
N ASN A 151 13.79 -6.85 2.80
CA ASN A 151 12.67 -7.25 3.67
C ASN A 151 13.03 -8.20 4.83
N LEU A 152 14.30 -8.28 5.23
CA LEU A 152 14.75 -9.16 6.32
C LEU A 152 14.38 -8.62 7.70
N VAL A 153 14.13 -7.31 7.83
CA VAL A 153 13.75 -6.67 9.09
C VAL A 153 12.43 -5.95 8.90
N GLY A 154 11.46 -6.29 9.74
CA GLY A 154 10.11 -5.78 9.58
C GLY A 154 9.18 -6.17 10.72
N SER A 155 7.89 -5.88 10.51
CA SER A 155 6.81 -6.23 11.43
C SER A 155 5.55 -6.60 10.65
N PHE A 156 4.73 -7.48 11.24
CA PHE A 156 3.34 -7.64 10.83
C PHE A 156 2.50 -6.57 11.55
N TYR A 157 2.16 -5.49 10.84
CA TYR A 157 1.42 -4.35 11.36
C TYR A 157 0.29 -3.96 10.41
N GLN A 158 -0.96 -4.15 10.84
CA GLN A 158 -2.13 -3.88 10.02
C GLN A 158 -2.44 -2.38 9.98
N PRO A 159 -2.84 -1.82 8.82
CA PRO A 159 -3.34 -0.46 8.76
C PRO A 159 -4.74 -0.36 9.39
N ALA A 160 -5.12 0.84 9.79
CA ALA A 160 -6.49 1.17 10.18
C ALA A 160 -7.42 1.33 8.97
N GLY A 161 -6.85 1.53 7.78
CA GLY A 161 -7.58 1.59 6.51
C GLY A 161 -6.63 1.72 5.32
N VAL A 162 -7.15 1.39 4.14
CA VAL A 162 -6.45 1.56 2.86
C VAL A 162 -7.33 2.40 1.95
N LEU A 163 -6.82 3.50 1.43
CA LEU A 163 -7.55 4.43 0.56
C LEU A 163 -6.98 4.35 -0.85
N ILE A 164 -7.71 3.70 -1.75
CA ILE A 164 -7.33 3.51 -3.15
C ILE A 164 -8.01 4.58 -4.00
N ASN A 165 -7.22 5.49 -4.55
CA ASN A 165 -7.65 6.41 -5.59
C ASN A 165 -7.19 5.89 -6.96
N LEU A 166 -8.09 5.30 -7.74
CA LEU A 166 -7.76 4.72 -9.06
C LEU A 166 -7.19 5.75 -10.03
N LYS A 167 -7.52 7.04 -9.84
CA LYS A 167 -6.98 8.12 -10.68
C LYS A 167 -5.49 8.35 -10.52
N THR A 168 -4.85 7.83 -9.48
CA THR A 168 -3.39 7.89 -9.39
C THR A 168 -2.71 7.00 -10.43
N LEU A 169 -3.42 6.00 -10.96
CA LEU A 169 -2.91 5.16 -12.03
C LEU A 169 -2.81 5.92 -13.36
N ASP A 170 -3.48 7.06 -13.54
CA ASP A 170 -3.39 7.84 -14.79
C ASP A 170 -1.96 8.40 -15.04
N THR A 171 -1.15 8.57 -13.98
CA THR A 171 0.23 9.08 -14.09
C THR A 171 1.32 8.02 -13.84
N LEU A 172 0.93 6.77 -13.58
CA LEU A 172 1.88 5.69 -13.35
C LEU A 172 2.62 5.36 -14.66
N SER A 173 3.91 5.05 -14.61
CA SER A 173 4.63 4.65 -15.83
C SER A 173 4.08 3.33 -16.37
N GLU A 174 4.27 3.08 -17.67
CA GLU A 174 3.84 1.81 -18.29
C GLU A 174 4.56 0.62 -17.66
N GLU A 175 5.84 0.76 -17.30
CA GLU A 175 6.64 -0.29 -16.67
C GLU A 175 6.07 -0.65 -15.30
N GLU A 176 5.82 0.34 -14.43
CA GLU A 176 5.25 0.12 -13.09
C GLU A 176 3.82 -0.42 -13.16
N TYR A 177 3.04 0.01 -14.16
CA TYR A 177 1.71 -0.52 -14.40
C TYR A 177 1.77 -2.01 -14.81
N ALA A 178 2.68 -2.36 -15.74
CA ALA A 178 2.91 -3.73 -16.17
C ALA A 178 3.39 -4.64 -15.02
N CYS A 179 4.28 -4.13 -14.15
CA CYS A 179 4.68 -4.82 -12.92
C CYS A 179 3.46 -5.16 -12.03
N GLY A 180 2.53 -4.21 -11.86
CA GLY A 180 1.29 -4.46 -11.12
C GLY A 180 0.35 -5.46 -11.81
N LEU A 181 0.28 -5.46 -13.15
CA LEU A 181 -0.54 -6.41 -13.90
C LEU A 181 -0.06 -7.85 -13.74
N ALA A 182 1.25 -8.08 -13.57
CA ALA A 182 1.78 -9.41 -13.29
C ALA A 182 1.15 -10.02 -12.02
N GLU A 183 0.99 -9.21 -10.97
CA GLU A 183 0.32 -9.64 -9.74
C GLU A 183 -1.19 -9.84 -9.91
N VAL A 184 -1.84 -9.01 -10.73
CA VAL A 184 -3.25 -9.21 -11.10
C VAL A 184 -3.45 -10.56 -11.80
N VAL A 185 -2.60 -10.88 -12.78
CA VAL A 185 -2.64 -12.18 -13.48
C VAL A 185 -2.36 -13.33 -12.52
N LYS A 186 -1.41 -13.17 -11.60
CA LYS A 186 -1.11 -14.16 -10.56
C LYS A 186 -2.38 -14.57 -9.80
N TYR A 187 -3.21 -13.62 -9.35
CA TYR A 187 -4.47 -13.92 -8.66
C TYR A 187 -5.43 -14.77 -9.49
N GLY A 188 -5.55 -14.48 -10.79
CA GLY A 188 -6.36 -15.28 -11.70
C GLY A 188 -5.86 -16.72 -11.81
N VAL A 189 -4.55 -16.90 -11.96
CA VAL A 189 -3.92 -18.22 -12.10
C VAL A 189 -4.04 -19.07 -10.83
N ILE A 190 -3.85 -18.47 -9.65
CA ILE A 190 -3.72 -19.24 -8.40
C ILE A 190 -5.04 -19.42 -7.64
N TYR A 191 -6.06 -18.61 -7.92
CA TYR A 191 -7.26 -18.54 -7.07
C TYR A 191 -8.58 -18.38 -7.83
N ASP A 192 -8.61 -17.65 -8.95
CA ASP A 192 -9.87 -17.24 -9.58
C ASP A 192 -9.84 -17.36 -11.12
N ALA A 193 -10.39 -18.47 -11.63
CA ALA A 193 -10.46 -18.73 -13.06
C ALA A 193 -11.34 -17.72 -13.83
N ASP A 194 -12.39 -17.18 -13.20
CA ASP A 194 -13.27 -16.18 -13.84
C ASP A 194 -12.55 -14.84 -13.94
N LEU A 195 -11.74 -14.47 -12.93
CA LEU A 195 -10.83 -13.33 -13.03
C LEU A 195 -9.88 -13.53 -14.19
N PHE A 196 -9.23 -14.70 -14.29
CA PHE A 196 -8.28 -14.99 -15.37
C PHE A 196 -8.91 -14.84 -16.77
N ALA A 197 -10.06 -15.48 -17.01
CA ALA A 197 -10.79 -15.36 -18.28
C ALA A 197 -11.20 -13.90 -18.57
N GLY A 198 -11.62 -13.15 -17.55
CA GLY A 198 -11.96 -11.74 -17.68
C GLY A 198 -10.77 -10.84 -18.04
N LEU A 199 -9.55 -11.20 -17.63
CA LEU A 199 -8.32 -10.51 -18.06
C LEU A 199 -8.04 -10.77 -19.55
N GLU A 200 -8.21 -12.02 -20.01
CA GLU A 200 -8.03 -12.40 -21.42
C GLU A 200 -9.01 -11.64 -22.33
N GLU A 201 -10.31 -11.63 -21.97
CA GLU A 201 -11.34 -10.96 -22.76
C GLU A 201 -11.22 -9.43 -22.78
N GLY A 202 -10.70 -8.82 -21.71
CA GLY A 202 -10.68 -7.37 -21.54
C GLY A 202 -9.30 -6.71 -21.70
N THR A 203 -8.33 -7.39 -22.30
CA THR A 203 -6.94 -6.92 -22.39
C THR A 203 -6.80 -5.48 -22.92
N GLU A 204 -7.54 -5.11 -23.98
CA GLU A 204 -7.47 -3.76 -24.55
C GLU A 204 -7.89 -2.69 -23.53
N ARG A 205 -9.02 -2.89 -22.84
CA ARG A 205 -9.51 -1.98 -21.80
C ARG A 205 -8.57 -1.88 -20.60
N LEU A 206 -7.85 -2.96 -20.29
CA LEU A 206 -6.81 -2.97 -19.26
C LEU A 206 -5.62 -2.10 -19.64
N LEU A 207 -5.14 -2.23 -20.86
CA LEU A 207 -4.02 -1.44 -21.38
C LEU A 207 -4.41 0.04 -21.50
N GLU A 208 -5.67 0.34 -21.80
CA GLU A 208 -6.23 1.69 -21.81
C GLU A 208 -6.55 2.24 -20.41
N ARG A 209 -6.25 1.50 -19.34
CA ARG A 209 -6.51 1.88 -17.94
C ARG A 209 -7.97 2.28 -17.70
N ASN A 210 -8.90 1.53 -18.30
CA ASN A 210 -10.33 1.80 -18.18
C ASN A 210 -10.78 1.74 -16.71
N ASN A 211 -11.26 2.86 -16.17
CA ASN A 211 -11.59 2.98 -14.73
C ASN A 211 -12.58 1.93 -14.22
N GLU A 212 -13.61 1.58 -15.00
CA GLU A 212 -14.58 0.58 -14.58
C GLU A 212 -13.97 -0.82 -14.48
N MET A 213 -13.08 -1.14 -15.42
CA MET A 213 -12.36 -2.42 -15.42
C MET A 213 -11.36 -2.47 -14.27
N LEU A 214 -10.59 -1.40 -14.07
CA LEU A 214 -9.66 -1.27 -12.95
C LEU A 214 -10.35 -1.40 -11.60
N ALA A 215 -11.49 -0.73 -11.41
CA ALA A 215 -12.25 -0.82 -10.16
C ALA A 215 -12.68 -2.27 -9.86
N LYS A 216 -13.12 -3.02 -10.87
CA LYS A 216 -13.51 -4.43 -10.73
C LYS A 216 -12.30 -5.30 -10.36
N ILE A 217 -11.20 -5.14 -11.08
CA ILE A 217 -9.99 -5.95 -10.93
C ILE A 217 -9.31 -5.69 -9.60
N VAL A 218 -9.08 -4.43 -9.26
CA VAL A 218 -8.45 -4.07 -7.98
C VAL A 218 -9.34 -4.55 -6.82
N SER A 219 -10.66 -4.33 -6.89
CA SER A 219 -11.59 -4.85 -5.87
C SER A 219 -11.52 -6.36 -5.73
N ARG A 220 -11.42 -7.11 -6.85
CA ARG A 220 -11.35 -8.57 -6.79
C ARG A 220 -10.01 -9.06 -6.24
N CYS A 221 -8.89 -8.48 -6.66
CA CYS A 221 -7.57 -8.82 -6.12
C CYS A 221 -7.51 -8.54 -4.60
N CYS A 222 -8.00 -7.37 -4.16
CA CYS A 222 -8.08 -7.06 -2.73
C CYS A 222 -8.95 -8.06 -1.96
N LYS A 223 -10.07 -8.54 -2.52
CA LYS A 223 -10.91 -9.56 -1.89
C LYS A 223 -10.18 -10.90 -1.77
N ILE A 224 -9.56 -11.37 -2.86
CA ILE A 224 -8.79 -12.61 -2.86
C ILE A 224 -7.68 -12.53 -1.81
N LYS A 225 -6.91 -11.43 -1.79
CA LYS A 225 -5.85 -11.25 -0.80
C LYS A 225 -6.41 -11.16 0.63
N ALA A 226 -7.54 -10.49 0.84
CA ALA A 226 -8.19 -10.41 2.15
C ALA A 226 -8.70 -11.79 2.64
N GLU A 227 -9.24 -12.61 1.75
CA GLU A 227 -9.65 -13.99 2.03
C GLU A 227 -8.45 -14.83 2.45
N VAL A 228 -7.37 -14.83 1.65
CA VAL A 228 -6.14 -15.58 1.94
C VAL A 228 -5.45 -15.11 3.22
N VAL A 229 -5.38 -13.80 3.46
CA VAL A 229 -4.80 -13.21 4.69
C VAL A 229 -5.66 -13.47 5.92
N GLY A 230 -6.99 -13.45 5.77
CA GLY A 230 -7.93 -13.72 6.86
C GLY A 230 -7.85 -15.17 7.34
N GLU A 231 -7.59 -16.11 6.42
CA GLU A 231 -7.34 -17.51 6.77
C GLU A 231 -5.93 -17.74 7.33
N ASP A 232 -4.92 -17.02 6.83
CA ASP A 232 -3.51 -17.20 7.20
C ASP A 232 -2.74 -15.86 7.26
N GLU A 233 -2.84 -15.17 8.39
CA GLU A 233 -2.23 -13.85 8.56
C GLU A 233 -0.68 -13.89 8.60
N LYS A 234 -0.08 -14.99 9.05
CA LYS A 234 1.37 -15.08 9.31
C LYS A 234 2.13 -16.02 8.38
N GLU A 235 1.51 -16.44 7.28
CA GLU A 235 2.14 -17.25 6.22
C GLU A 235 2.57 -18.65 6.68
N ALA A 236 1.73 -19.32 7.48
CA ALA A 236 1.96 -20.68 7.94
C ALA A 236 1.34 -21.78 7.05
N GLY A 237 0.53 -21.41 6.05
CA GLY A 237 -0.24 -22.34 5.23
C GLY A 237 -0.67 -21.75 3.89
N LEU A 238 -1.97 -21.51 3.71
CA LEU A 238 -2.57 -21.12 2.42
C LEU A 238 -1.88 -19.92 1.79
N ARG A 239 -1.44 -18.94 2.59
CA ARG A 239 -0.85 -17.71 2.06
C ARG A 239 0.43 -17.92 1.25
N ALA A 240 1.06 -19.09 1.36
CA ALA A 240 2.18 -19.49 0.51
C ALA A 240 1.84 -19.50 -1.00
N ILE A 241 0.57 -19.67 -1.40
CA ILE A 241 0.17 -19.61 -2.82
C ILE A 241 0.47 -18.24 -3.44
N LEU A 242 0.50 -17.17 -2.63
CA LEU A 242 0.81 -15.82 -3.11
C LEU A 242 2.27 -15.70 -3.59
N ASN A 243 3.14 -16.66 -3.26
CA ASN A 243 4.52 -16.70 -3.72
C ASN A 243 4.68 -17.38 -5.09
N PHE A 244 3.58 -17.68 -5.80
CA PHE A 244 3.66 -18.22 -7.16
C PHE A 244 4.56 -17.34 -8.05
N GLY A 245 5.51 -17.98 -8.75
CA GLY A 245 6.51 -17.31 -9.58
C GLY A 245 7.69 -16.66 -8.82
N HIS A 246 7.56 -16.36 -7.52
CA HIS A 246 8.52 -15.53 -6.79
C HIS A 246 9.88 -16.22 -6.58
N THR A 247 9.94 -17.55 -6.46
CA THR A 247 11.22 -18.27 -6.36
C THR A 247 12.10 -18.04 -7.60
N LEU A 248 11.50 -18.05 -8.79
CA LEU A 248 12.20 -17.76 -10.05
C LEU A 248 12.42 -16.26 -10.21
N GLY A 249 11.42 -15.43 -9.88
CA GLY A 249 11.51 -13.97 -9.93
C GLY A 249 12.68 -13.43 -9.12
N HIS A 250 12.80 -13.84 -7.85
CA HIS A 250 13.90 -13.43 -6.99
C HIS A 250 15.27 -13.88 -7.50
N ALA A 251 15.37 -15.06 -8.12
CA ALA A 251 16.62 -15.50 -8.74
C ALA A 251 17.01 -14.57 -9.90
N LEU A 252 16.05 -14.19 -10.75
CA LEU A 252 16.28 -13.25 -11.85
C LEU A 252 16.64 -11.85 -11.35
N GLU A 253 15.90 -11.29 -10.39
CA GLU A 253 16.21 -9.99 -9.79
C GLU A 253 17.64 -9.94 -9.22
N ASN A 254 18.05 -11.00 -8.51
CA ASN A 254 19.39 -11.08 -7.93
C ASN A 254 20.50 -11.16 -9.00
N LEU A 255 20.22 -11.78 -10.16
CA LEU A 255 21.19 -11.94 -11.25
C LEU A 255 21.25 -10.71 -12.17
N SER A 256 20.11 -10.05 -12.39
CA SER A 256 19.98 -8.89 -13.28
C SER A 256 20.32 -7.57 -12.58
N GLY A 257 20.40 -7.57 -11.25
CA GLY A 257 20.45 -6.35 -10.44
C GLY A 257 19.05 -5.76 -10.26
N TYR A 258 18.88 -4.97 -9.20
CA TYR A 258 17.63 -4.29 -8.95
C TYR A 258 17.54 -3.03 -9.82
N GLY A 259 16.43 -2.91 -10.56
CA GLY A 259 16.03 -1.71 -11.30
C GLY A 259 15.74 -0.53 -10.38
#